data_AF-R6JNC9-F1
#
_entry.id   AF-R6JNC9-F1
#
_cell.length_a   1.000
_cell.length_b   1.000
_cell.length_c   1.000
_cell.angle_alpha   90.00
_cell.angle_beta   90.00
_cell.angle_gamma   90.00
#
_symmetry.space_group_name_H-M   'P 1'
#
loop_
_entity.id
_entity.type
_entity.pdbx_description
1 polymer ?
#
loop_
_entity_poly.entity_id
_entity_poly.type
_entity_poly.pdbx_seq_one_letter_code
_entity_poly.pdbx_strand_id
1 'polypeptide(L)'
;MQPKELEQWIGTQYGVSAEYPWAVSPENAVFRHRENKKWFALLLRVTGDKLGCPGTAPVWILNVKCDPLMIGSLCSMEGIYPAYHMNKTHWISIAMDDRVPRVLVQDLLDQSYASTASAPRRQKRR
;
A
#
# COMPACT_ATOMS: atom_id res chain seq x y z
N MET A 1 -10.60 0.16 7.98
CA MET A 1 -9.86 1.43 8.22
C MET A 1 -10.17 2.37 7.07
N GLN A 2 -10.54 3.62 7.35
CA GLN A 2 -10.91 4.58 6.31
C GLN A 2 -9.67 5.30 5.72
N PRO A 3 -9.71 5.81 4.47
CA PRO A 3 -8.55 6.44 3.82
C PRO A 3 -7.92 7.60 4.61
N LYS A 4 -8.74 8.50 5.16
CA LYS A 4 -8.27 9.62 5.99
C LYS A 4 -7.59 9.16 7.28
N GLU A 5 -8.12 8.11 7.89
CA GLU A 5 -7.56 7.51 9.09
C GLU A 5 -6.21 6.85 8.78
N LEU A 6 -6.11 6.18 7.63
CA LEU A 6 -4.86 5.59 7.14
C LEU A 6 -3.79 6.67 6.94
N GLU A 7 -4.12 7.78 6.26
CA GLU A 7 -3.20 8.89 6.04
C GLU A 7 -2.65 9.45 7.36
N GLN A 8 -3.52 9.67 8.34
CA GLN A 8 -3.13 10.14 9.67
C GLN A 8 -2.24 9.14 10.40
N TRP A 9 -2.57 7.85 10.30
CA TRP A 9 -1.77 6.79 10.92
C TRP A 9 -0.37 6.69 10.29
N ILE A 10 -0.28 6.68 8.96
CA ILE A 10 1.01 6.69 8.22
C ILE A 10 1.84 7.92 8.60
N GLY A 11 1.20 9.10 8.68
CA GLY A 11 1.84 10.33 9.11
C GLY A 11 2.37 10.27 10.54
N THR A 12 1.65 9.62 11.44
CA THR A 12 2.05 9.45 12.84
C THR A 12 3.18 8.42 12.99
N GLN A 13 3.09 7.28 12.29
CA GLN A 13 4.04 6.17 12.43
C GLN A 13 5.36 6.42 11.71
N TYR A 14 5.31 6.88 10.46
CA TYR A 14 6.51 7.02 9.63
C TYR A 14 6.95 8.47 9.42
N GLY A 15 6.16 9.43 9.92
CA GLY A 15 6.41 10.84 9.70
C GLY A 15 6.29 11.24 8.22
N VAL A 16 5.52 10.57 7.37
CA VAL A 16 5.39 10.96 5.95
C VAL A 16 3.98 11.45 5.64
N SER A 17 3.87 12.38 4.70
CA SER A 17 2.57 12.87 4.23
C SER A 17 2.20 12.22 2.91
N ALA A 18 0.90 12.11 2.65
CA ALA A 18 0.36 11.74 1.34
C ALA A 18 0.81 12.76 0.27
N GLU A 19 1.22 12.27 -0.89
CA GLU A 19 1.50 13.08 -2.07
C GLU A 19 0.53 12.73 -3.19
N TYR A 20 0.09 13.73 -3.95
CA TYR A 20 -0.95 13.59 -5.00
C TYR A 20 -0.35 13.91 -6.37
N PRO A 21 0.43 12.99 -6.98
CA PRO A 21 1.21 13.29 -8.18
C PRO A 21 0.37 13.33 -9.46
N TRP A 22 -0.88 12.85 -9.45
CA TRP A 22 -1.69 12.68 -10.65
C TRP A 22 -2.78 13.75 -10.78
N ALA A 23 -2.64 14.66 -11.75
CA ALA A 23 -3.63 15.70 -12.01
C ALA A 23 -5.00 15.16 -12.45
N VAL A 24 -5.03 14.05 -13.18
CA VAL A 24 -6.26 13.42 -13.70
C VAL A 24 -7.01 12.63 -12.62
N SER A 25 -6.32 12.25 -11.54
CA SER A 25 -6.92 11.50 -10.43
C SER A 25 -6.43 12.11 -9.11
N PRO A 26 -6.91 13.31 -8.75
CA PRO A 26 -6.39 14.10 -7.63
C PRO A 26 -6.68 13.47 -6.26
N GLU A 27 -7.53 12.45 -6.21
CA GLU A 27 -7.87 11.69 -5.01
C GLU A 27 -6.86 10.57 -4.71
N ASN A 28 -6.05 10.17 -5.69
CA ASN A 28 -5.05 9.12 -5.53
C ASN A 28 -3.78 9.66 -4.88
N ALA A 29 -3.29 8.97 -3.86
CA ALA A 29 -2.12 9.36 -3.10
C ALA A 29 -0.99 8.32 -3.19
N VAL A 30 0.25 8.79 -3.07
CA VAL A 30 1.44 7.97 -2.86
C VAL A 30 2.11 8.33 -1.56
N PHE A 31 2.71 7.33 -0.92
CA PHE A 31 3.55 7.49 0.26
C PHE A 31 4.94 6.99 -0.05
N ARG A 32 5.93 7.83 0.27
CA ARG A 32 7.33 7.57 -0.05
C ARG A 32 8.26 7.91 1.11
N HIS A 33 9.37 7.21 1.17
CA HIS A 33 10.44 7.47 2.13
C HIS A 33 10.99 8.88 1.96
N ARG A 34 11.21 9.59 3.07
CA ARG A 34 11.84 10.93 3.04
C ARG A 34 13.25 10.87 2.46
N GLU A 35 14.00 9.81 2.79
CA GLU A 35 15.42 9.66 2.49
C GLU A 35 15.71 9.27 1.03
N ASN A 36 15.06 8.21 0.54
CA ASN A 36 15.38 7.62 -0.77
C ASN A 36 14.27 7.81 -1.82
N LYS A 37 13.17 8.49 -1.45
CA LYS A 37 12.00 8.79 -2.29
C LYS A 37 11.31 7.58 -2.89
N LYS A 38 11.64 6.36 -2.48
CA LYS A 38 10.97 5.13 -2.93
C LYS A 38 9.57 5.07 -2.35
N TRP A 39 8.62 4.65 -3.18
CA TRP A 39 7.25 4.39 -2.77
C TRP A 39 7.18 3.12 -1.93
N PHE A 40 6.39 3.17 -0.87
CA PHE A 40 6.09 2.01 -0.04
C PHE A 40 4.59 1.77 0.09
N ALA A 41 3.75 2.77 -0.20
CA ALA A 41 2.31 2.59 -0.26
C ALA A 41 1.69 3.51 -1.29
N LEU A 42 0.61 3.07 -1.93
CA LEU A 42 -0.22 3.90 -2.79
C LEU A 42 -1.68 3.70 -2.41
N LEU A 43 -2.39 4.80 -2.20
CA LEU A 43 -3.82 4.81 -1.93
C LEU A 43 -4.54 5.23 -3.19
N LEU A 44 -5.32 4.33 -3.78
CA LEU A 44 -5.95 4.52 -5.08
C LEU A 44 -7.46 4.29 -4.97
N ARG A 45 -8.23 5.03 -5.74
CA ARG A 45 -9.65 4.78 -5.94
C ARG A 45 -9.87 4.08 -7.28
N VAL A 46 -10.44 2.89 -7.24
CA VAL A 46 -10.65 2.03 -8.41
C VAL A 46 -12.08 1.50 -8.44
N THR A 47 -12.58 1.16 -9.62
CA THR A 47 -13.89 0.51 -9.75
C THR A 47 -13.76 -0.99 -9.48
N GLY A 48 -14.79 -1.60 -8.87
CA GLY A 48 -14.77 -3.01 -8.46
C GLY A 48 -14.42 -3.99 -9.60
N ASP A 49 -14.90 -3.72 -10.82
CA ASP A 49 -14.63 -4.52 -12.02
C ASP A 49 -13.13 -4.63 -12.32
N LYS A 50 -12.36 -3.56 -12.07
CA LYS A 50 -10.90 -3.53 -12.29
C LYS A 50 -10.13 -4.33 -11.25
N LEU A 51 -10.74 -4.56 -10.09
CA LEU A 51 -10.18 -5.33 -8.99
C LEU A 51 -10.60 -6.82 -9.05
N GLY A 52 -11.53 -7.17 -9.94
CA GLY A 52 -12.14 -8.51 -9.99
C GLY A 52 -13.29 -8.70 -9.00
N CYS A 53 -13.81 -7.61 -8.43
CA CYS A 53 -15.00 -7.62 -7.57
C CYS A 53 -16.29 -7.54 -8.40
N PRO A 54 -17.38 -8.19 -7.96
CA PRO A 54 -18.69 -8.00 -8.58
C PRO A 54 -19.19 -6.57 -8.32
N GLY A 55 -19.37 -5.79 -9.39
CA GLY A 55 -19.92 -4.45 -9.36
C GLY A 55 -18.95 -3.36 -9.86
N THR A 56 -19.51 -2.21 -10.23
CA THR A 56 -18.77 -1.05 -10.75
C THR A 56 -18.57 0.05 -9.71
N ALA A 57 -19.01 -0.19 -8.47
CA ALA A 57 -18.88 0.78 -7.39
C ALA A 57 -17.38 1.07 -7.13
N PRO A 58 -17.00 2.35 -6.95
CA PRO A 58 -15.64 2.70 -6.64
C PRO A 58 -15.28 2.28 -5.21
N VAL A 59 -14.15 1.60 -5.07
CA VAL A 59 -13.56 1.14 -3.81
C VAL A 59 -12.17 1.75 -3.65
N TRP A 60 -11.82 2.06 -2.41
CA TRP A 60 -10.46 2.45 -2.05
C TRP A 60 -9.60 1.21 -1.90
N ILE A 61 -8.44 1.23 -2.53
CA ILE A 61 -7.42 0.20 -2.38
C ILE A 61 -6.12 0.81 -1.88
N LEU A 62 -5.40 0.02 -1.11
CA LEU A 62 -4.06 0.31 -0.65
C LEU A 62 -3.10 -0.69 -1.28
N ASN A 63 -2.25 -0.21 -2.18
CA ASN A 63 -1.15 -1.01 -2.71
C ASN A 63 0.03 -0.95 -1.76
N VAL A 64 0.54 -2.12 -1.38
CA VAL A 64 1.74 -2.26 -0.56
C VAL A 64 2.68 -3.29 -1.17
N LYS A 65 3.98 -3.12 -0.94
CA LYS A 65 5.00 -4.08 -1.32
C LYS A 65 4.93 -5.27 -0.37
N CYS A 66 5.03 -6.47 -0.92
CA CYS A 66 4.92 -7.72 -0.20
C CYS A 66 6.02 -8.69 -0.65
N ASP A 67 6.42 -9.58 0.25
CA ASP A 67 7.29 -10.71 -0.10
C ASP A 67 6.56 -11.62 -1.12
N PRO A 68 7.18 -11.96 -2.27
CA PRO A 68 6.60 -12.87 -3.26
C PRO A 68 6.08 -14.19 -2.67
N LEU A 69 6.73 -14.71 -1.62
CA LEU A 69 6.34 -15.96 -0.97
C LEU A 69 5.00 -15.86 -0.23
N MET A 70 4.60 -14.66 0.20
CA MET A 70 3.34 -14.44 0.91
C MET A 70 2.18 -14.10 -0.02
N ILE A 71 2.44 -13.61 -1.24
CA ILE A 71 1.40 -13.10 -2.15
C ILE A 71 0.30 -14.13 -2.41
N GLY A 72 0.66 -15.39 -2.64
CA GLY A 72 -0.33 -16.44 -2.90
C GLY A 72 -1.29 -16.65 -1.73
N SER A 73 -0.77 -16.69 -0.50
CA SER A 73 -1.56 -16.84 0.72
C SER A 73 -2.42 -15.60 0.98
N LEU A 74 -1.85 -14.41 0.86
CA LEU A 74 -2.57 -13.16 1.11
C LEU A 74 -3.70 -12.94 0.09
N CYS A 75 -3.46 -13.15 -1.20
CA CYS A 75 -4.48 -13.04 -2.24
C CYS A 75 -5.58 -14.14 -2.16
N SER A 76 -5.42 -15.15 -1.31
CA SER A 76 -6.49 -16.10 -1.00
C SER A 76 -7.48 -15.57 0.05
N MET A 77 -7.10 -14.51 0.77
CA MET A 77 -7.95 -13.85 1.76
C MET A 77 -8.92 -12.89 1.09
N GLU A 78 -10.14 -12.82 1.62
CA GLU A 78 -11.11 -11.84 1.16
C GLU A 78 -10.64 -10.41 1.41
N GLY A 79 -10.78 -9.54 0.39
CA GLY A 79 -10.34 -8.15 0.47
C GLY A 79 -8.88 -7.91 0.09
N ILE A 80 -8.10 -8.94 -0.25
CA ILE A 80 -6.75 -8.79 -0.81
C ILE A 80 -6.71 -9.34 -2.23
N TYR A 81 -6.14 -8.55 -3.14
CA TYR A 81 -6.13 -8.82 -4.57
C TYR A 81 -4.71 -8.72 -5.14
N PRO A 82 -4.46 -9.30 -6.32
CA PRO A 82 -3.25 -9.02 -7.09
C PRO A 82 -3.06 -7.52 -7.29
N ALA A 83 -1.81 -7.08 -7.38
CA ALA A 83 -1.48 -5.66 -7.49
C ALA A 83 -2.20 -4.96 -8.67
N TYR A 84 -2.83 -3.83 -8.39
CA TYR A 84 -3.39 -2.93 -9.38
C TYR A 84 -2.32 -1.92 -9.82
N HIS A 85 -2.04 -1.82 -11.13
CA HIS A 85 -0.99 -0.98 -11.73
C HIS A 85 0.47 -1.21 -11.25
N MET A 86 0.70 -2.07 -10.27
CA MET A 86 2.03 -2.42 -9.75
C MET A 86 2.45 -3.84 -10.17
N ASN A 87 3.72 -4.19 -9.90
CA ASN A 87 4.24 -5.52 -10.18
C ASN A 87 3.59 -6.57 -9.24
N LYS A 88 2.76 -7.45 -9.81
CA LYS A 88 2.01 -8.50 -9.09
C LYS A 88 2.88 -9.54 -8.38
N THR A 89 4.18 -9.61 -8.67
CA THR A 89 5.14 -10.48 -7.97
C THR A 89 5.63 -9.87 -6.65
N HIS A 90 5.53 -8.55 -6.49
CA HIS A 90 6.09 -7.83 -5.34
C HIS A 90 5.10 -6.92 -4.64
N TRP A 91 3.87 -6.83 -5.12
CA TRP A 91 2.87 -5.92 -4.60
C TRP A 91 1.52 -6.63 -4.52
N ILE A 92 0.68 -6.15 -3.61
CA ILE A 92 -0.70 -6.58 -3.43
C ILE A 92 -1.59 -5.34 -3.31
N SER A 93 -2.87 -5.49 -3.61
CA SER A 93 -3.89 -4.45 -3.42
C SER A 93 -4.81 -4.87 -2.28
N ILE A 94 -4.93 -4.06 -1.25
CA ILE A 94 -5.81 -4.32 -0.11
C ILE A 94 -7.04 -3.42 -0.24
N ALA A 95 -8.24 -3.99 -0.31
CA ALA A 95 -9.47 -3.22 -0.29
C ALA A 95 -9.71 -2.61 1.11
N MET A 96 -10.08 -1.33 1.13
CA MET A 96 -10.39 -0.58 2.34
C MET A 96 -11.91 -0.57 2.61
N ASP A 97 -12.53 -1.75 2.59
CA ASP A 97 -13.96 -1.96 2.83
C ASP A 97 -14.23 -2.79 4.11
N ASP A 98 -13.27 -2.74 5.05
CA ASP A 98 -13.29 -3.38 6.37
C ASP A 98 -13.29 -4.93 6.37
N ARG A 99 -13.12 -5.59 5.22
CA ARG A 99 -12.93 -7.05 5.14
C ARG A 99 -11.58 -7.51 5.67
N VAL A 100 -10.54 -6.67 5.53
CA VAL A 100 -9.19 -6.97 6.03
C VAL A 100 -9.02 -6.35 7.42
N PRO A 101 -8.64 -7.14 8.43
CA PRO A 101 -8.42 -6.63 9.78
C PRO A 101 -7.40 -5.49 9.81
N ARG A 102 -7.71 -4.42 10.55
CA ARG A 102 -6.85 -3.24 10.67
C ARG A 102 -5.40 -3.58 11.01
N VAL A 103 -5.20 -4.50 11.95
CA VAL A 103 -3.86 -4.93 12.40
C VAL A 103 -3.06 -5.51 11.24
N LEU A 104 -3.68 -6.36 10.41
CA LEU A 104 -3.02 -6.92 9.24
C LEU A 104 -2.66 -5.85 8.20
N VAL A 105 -3.52 -4.85 7.99
CA VAL A 105 -3.21 -3.72 7.09
C VAL A 105 -1.97 -2.96 7.59
N GLN A 106 -1.89 -2.71 8.89
CA GLN A 106 -0.76 -2.03 9.53
C GLN A 106 0.52 -2.86 9.43
N ASP A 107 0.45 -4.17 9.71
CA ASP A 107 1.60 -5.08 9.60
C ASP A 107 2.14 -5.18 8.16
N LEU A 108 1.25 -5.21 7.16
CA LEU A 108 1.65 -5.25 5.74
C LEU A 108 2.26 -3.91 5.30
N LEU A 109 1.77 -2.79 5.83
CA LEU A 109 2.37 -1.47 5.62
C LEU A 109 3.77 -1.39 6.23
N ASP A 110 3.95 -1.85 7.46
CA ASP A 110 5.25 -1.88 8.14
C ASP A 110 6.27 -2.70 7.36
N GLN A 111 5.87 -3.88 6.88
CA GLN A 111 6.71 -4.73 6.04
C GLN A 111 7.06 -4.05 4.70
N SER A 112 6.09 -3.40 4.07
CA SER A 112 6.33 -2.64 2.85
C SER A 112 7.30 -1.48 3.08
N TYR A 113 7.11 -0.73 4.16
CA TYR A 113 8.00 0.38 4.56
C TYR A 113 9.42 -0.13 4.79
N ALA A 114 9.59 -1.18 5.58
CA ALA A 114 10.90 -1.78 5.87
C ALA A 114 11.60 -2.32 4.61
N SER A 115 10.87 -3.03 3.74
CA SER A 115 11.44 -3.64 2.51
C SER A 115 11.80 -2.64 1.41
N THR A 116 11.39 -1.38 1.56
CA THR A 116 11.68 -0.27 0.64
C THR A 116 12.59 0.80 1.23
N ALA A 117 12.87 0.71 2.54
CA ALA A 117 13.81 1.58 3.22
C ALA A 117 15.23 1.44 2.65
N SER A 118 16.06 2.44 2.89
CA SER A 118 17.48 2.34 2.57
C SER A 118 18.11 1.27 3.46
N ALA A 119 19.00 0.45 2.92
CA ALA A 119 19.83 -0.40 3.77
C ALA A 119 20.55 0.49 4.79
N PRO A 120 20.67 0.07 6.07
CA PRO A 120 21.46 0.83 7.03
C PRO A 120 22.84 1.05 6.41
N ARG A 121 23.28 2.32 6.34
CA ARG A 121 24.62 2.66 5.85
C ARG A 121 25.60 1.81 6.64
N ARG A 122 26.23 0.83 5.99
CA ARG A 122 27.28 0.00 6.57
C ARG A 122 28.42 0.97 6.90
N GLN A 123 28.50 1.41 8.15
CA GLN A 123 29.61 2.23 8.63
C GLN A 123 30.86 1.38 8.41
N LYS A 124 31.70 1.78 7.45
CA LYS A 124 33.02 1.18 7.26
C LYS A 124 33.74 1.36 8.59
N ARG A 125 33.83 0.29 9.39
CA ARG A 125 34.80 0.20 10.49
C ARG A 125 36.16 0.39 9.82
N ARG A 126 36.76 1.55 10.06
CA ARG A 126 38.14 1.85 9.71
C ARG A 126 39.05 1.00 10.58
#